data_AF-A0A3N6NVB2-F1
#
_entry.id   AF-A0A3N6NVB2-F1
#
_cell.length_a   1.000
_cell.length_b   1.000
_cell.length_c   1.000
_cell.angle_alpha   90.00
_cell.angle_beta   90.00
_cell.angle_gamma   90.00
#
_symmetry.space_group_name_H-M   'P 1'
#
loop_
_entity.id
_entity.type
_entity.pdbx_description
1 polymer ?
#
loop_
_entity_poly.entity_id
_entity_poly.type
_entity_poly.pdbx_seq_one_letter_code
_entity_poly.pdbx_strand_id
1 'polypeptide(L)'
;MKCANLAVETIPFDDNQFDSVSAFDFLEHIPRILSSADGKSTINPFINLMNEIWRVLKPGGRFYALTPCYPAKVAFQDPTHVNILTDTTHHYFTGAQPLGKMYGFAGSFRAIKAEWTIPELVQTATELSWRQEMSRKRRAKRGALSYFLWDFEAQK
;
A
#
# COMPACT_ATOMS: atom_id res chain seq x y z
N MET A 1 12.61 10.45 -19.55
CA MET A 1 12.23 9.58 -18.40
C MET A 1 11.11 10.30 -17.66
N LYS A 2 9.96 9.68 -17.42
CA LYS A 2 8.91 10.30 -16.60
C LYS A 2 9.32 10.14 -15.13
N CYS A 3 9.23 11.22 -14.35
CA CYS A 3 9.60 11.27 -12.93
C CYS A 3 8.56 12.14 -12.21
N ALA A 4 8.20 11.77 -10.99
CA ALA A 4 7.32 12.56 -10.14
C ALA A 4 7.66 12.31 -8.66
N ASN A 5 7.56 13.35 -7.84
CA ASN A 5 7.56 13.23 -6.39
C ASN A 5 6.17 12.76 -5.91
N LEU A 6 6.02 11.45 -5.76
CA LEU A 6 4.75 10.81 -5.43
C LEU A 6 4.16 11.17 -4.05
N ALA A 7 4.85 11.97 -3.23
CA ALA A 7 4.26 12.55 -2.03
C ALA A 7 3.37 13.78 -2.31
N VAL A 8 3.59 14.49 -3.42
CA VAL A 8 2.92 15.78 -3.70
C VAL A 8 2.48 15.94 -5.14
N GLU A 9 3.10 15.23 -6.08
CA GLU A 9 2.80 15.26 -7.51
C GLU A 9 1.94 14.06 -7.91
N THR A 10 1.21 14.23 -9.01
CA THR A 10 0.43 13.16 -9.63
C THR A 10 1.32 12.13 -10.28
N ILE A 11 0.82 10.90 -10.41
CA ILE A 11 1.49 9.89 -11.22
C ILE A 11 1.38 10.35 -12.69
N PRO A 12 2.49 10.53 -13.44
CA PRO A 12 2.49 11.24 -14.73
C PRO A 12 2.00 10.38 -15.90
N PHE A 13 0.84 9.75 -15.70
CA PHE A 13 0.18 8.81 -16.59
C PHE A 13 -1.32 9.07 -16.59
N ASP A 14 -1.96 8.70 -17.69
CA ASP A 14 -3.39 8.93 -17.87
C ASP A 14 -4.21 8.00 -16.98
N ASP A 15 -5.47 8.34 -16.81
CA ASP A 15 -6.44 7.50 -16.14
C ASP A 15 -6.56 6.15 -16.86
N ASN A 16 -6.77 5.06 -16.10
CA ASN A 16 -7.00 3.73 -16.67
C ASN A 16 -5.90 3.24 -17.63
N GLN A 17 -4.65 3.62 -17.38
CA GLN A 17 -3.55 3.24 -18.25
C GLN A 17 -2.99 1.84 -17.94
N PHE A 18 -2.91 1.46 -16.67
CA PHE A 18 -2.19 0.26 -16.24
C PHE A 18 -3.10 -0.89 -15.80
N ASP A 19 -2.73 -2.10 -16.19
CA ASP A 19 -3.34 -3.33 -15.66
C ASP A 19 -2.87 -3.62 -14.23
N SER A 20 -1.69 -3.14 -13.84
CA SER A 20 -1.16 -3.30 -12.50
C SER A 20 -0.22 -2.17 -12.08
N VAL A 21 -0.22 -1.86 -10.78
CA VAL A 21 0.74 -0.98 -10.09
C VAL A 21 1.29 -1.76 -8.90
N SER A 22 2.60 -1.64 -8.65
CA SER A 22 3.25 -2.31 -7.53
C SER A 22 4.06 -1.35 -6.67
N ALA A 23 4.08 -1.57 -5.36
CA ALA A 23 4.84 -0.77 -4.41
C ALA A 23 5.47 -1.68 -3.33
N PHE A 24 6.78 -1.86 -3.39
CA PHE A 24 7.55 -2.65 -2.41
C PHE A 24 8.42 -1.69 -1.62
N ASP A 25 8.39 -1.79 -0.29
CA ASP A 25 9.21 -0.97 0.61
C ASP A 25 9.12 0.53 0.26
N PHE A 26 7.88 1.04 0.20
CA PHE A 26 7.59 2.36 -0.38
C PHE A 26 6.51 3.13 0.38
N LEU A 27 5.37 2.51 0.68
CA LEU A 27 4.21 3.21 1.24
C LEU A 27 4.50 3.82 2.62
N GLU A 28 5.36 3.18 3.40
CA GLU A 28 5.86 3.62 4.70
C GLU A 28 6.73 4.87 4.65
N HIS A 29 7.26 5.22 3.46
CA HIS A 29 8.04 6.43 3.22
C HIS A 29 7.18 7.62 2.76
N ILE A 30 5.89 7.40 2.50
CA ILE A 30 4.96 8.47 2.09
C ILE A 30 4.43 9.19 3.32
N PRO A 31 4.64 10.51 3.50
CA PRO A 31 4.18 11.20 4.69
C PRO A 31 2.67 11.08 4.90
N ARG A 32 2.24 10.94 6.16
CA ARG A 32 0.80 10.93 6.49
C ARG A 32 0.16 12.31 6.32
N ILE A 33 0.91 13.34 6.67
CA ILE A 33 0.47 14.73 6.77
C ILE A 33 1.62 15.63 6.30
N LEU A 34 1.32 16.63 5.48
CA LEU A 34 2.19 17.75 5.15
C LEU A 34 1.41 19.07 5.24
N SER A 35 2.11 20.17 5.50
CA SER A 35 1.53 21.51 5.30
C SER A 35 1.59 21.88 3.81
N SER A 36 0.60 22.60 3.32
CA SER A 36 0.68 23.22 2.00
C SER A 36 1.82 24.24 1.93
N ALA A 37 2.31 24.51 0.72
CA ALA A 37 3.43 25.43 0.51
C ALA A 37 3.17 26.85 1.04
N ASP A 38 1.91 27.29 1.06
CA ASP A 38 1.49 28.58 1.63
C ASP A 38 1.22 28.53 3.15
N GLY A 39 1.33 27.35 3.76
CA GLY A 39 1.09 27.11 5.19
C GLY A 39 -0.37 27.18 5.62
N LYS A 40 -1.33 27.26 4.69
CA LYS A 40 -2.75 27.50 5.01
C LYS A 40 -3.61 26.26 5.09
N SER A 41 -3.13 25.12 4.60
CA SER A 41 -3.88 23.88 4.57
C SER A 41 -3.01 22.67 4.87
N THR A 42 -3.67 21.56 5.14
CA THR A 42 -3.04 20.25 5.35
C THR A 42 -3.26 19.39 4.12
N ILE A 43 -2.20 18.74 3.68
CA ILE A 43 -2.19 17.75 2.61
C ILE A 43 -2.06 16.38 3.28
N ASN A 44 -2.77 15.38 2.75
CA ASN A 44 -2.66 13.98 3.16
C ASN A 44 -1.98 13.18 2.03
N PRO A 45 -0.64 13.20 1.89
CA PRO A 45 0.06 12.57 0.76
C PRO A 45 -0.30 11.11 0.55
N PHE A 46 -0.41 10.33 1.62
CA PHE A 46 -0.74 8.92 1.49
C PHE A 46 -2.15 8.70 0.91
N ILE A 47 -3.13 9.53 1.29
CA ILE A 47 -4.48 9.48 0.71
C ILE A 47 -4.45 9.89 -0.77
N ASN A 48 -3.71 10.95 -1.10
CA ASN A 48 -3.57 11.44 -2.47
C ASN A 48 -2.88 10.42 -3.37
N LEU A 49 -1.81 9.78 -2.89
CA LEU A 49 -1.14 8.70 -3.60
C LEU A 49 -2.09 7.54 -3.87
N MET A 50 -2.90 7.13 -2.89
CA MET A 50 -3.86 6.05 -3.08
C MET A 50 -4.96 6.41 -4.09
N ASN A 51 -5.38 7.69 -4.16
CA ASN A 51 -6.23 8.19 -5.25
C ASN A 51 -5.54 8.06 -6.60
N GLU A 52 -4.27 8.46 -6.70
CA GLU A 52 -3.50 8.41 -7.95
C GLU A 52 -3.27 6.97 -8.43
N ILE A 53 -2.94 6.04 -7.52
CA ILE A 53 -2.82 4.61 -7.83
C ILE A 53 -4.15 4.08 -8.38
N TRP A 54 -5.27 4.41 -7.73
CA TRP A 54 -6.59 4.03 -8.23
C TRP A 54 -6.88 4.66 -9.60
N ARG A 55 -6.55 5.94 -9.79
CA ARG A 55 -6.79 6.70 -11.03
C ARG A 55 -6.09 6.05 -12.23
N VAL A 56 -4.80 5.73 -12.10
CA VAL A 56 -4.01 5.19 -13.22
C VAL A 56 -4.27 3.71 -13.52
N LEU A 57 -4.86 2.96 -12.58
CA LEU A 57 -5.27 1.58 -12.81
C LEU A 57 -6.52 1.50 -13.69
N LYS A 58 -6.59 0.54 -14.60
CA LYS A 58 -7.83 0.21 -15.34
C LYS A 58 -8.92 -0.30 -14.37
N PRO A 59 -10.21 -0.31 -14.77
CA PRO A 59 -11.22 -1.08 -14.06
C PRO A 59 -10.78 -2.55 -13.94
N GLY A 60 -10.77 -3.09 -12.73
CA GLY A 60 -10.26 -4.45 -12.46
C GLY A 60 -8.72 -4.55 -12.39
N GLY A 61 -8.00 -3.44 -12.56
CA GLY A 61 -6.54 -3.40 -12.44
C GLY A 61 -6.06 -3.71 -11.01
N ARG A 62 -4.82 -4.21 -10.89
CA ARG A 62 -4.26 -4.72 -9.63
C ARG A 62 -3.31 -3.75 -8.96
N PHE A 63 -3.52 -3.47 -7.69
CA PHE A 63 -2.52 -2.83 -6.84
C PHE A 63 -1.88 -3.88 -5.92
N TYR A 64 -0.57 -4.10 -6.07
CA TYR A 64 0.18 -5.07 -5.28
C TYR A 64 1.25 -4.36 -4.46
N ALA A 65 1.06 -4.28 -3.15
CA ALA A 65 2.00 -3.60 -2.26
C ALA A 65 2.47 -4.47 -1.11
N LEU A 66 3.72 -4.28 -0.72
CA LEU A 66 4.36 -5.01 0.35
C LEU A 66 5.11 -4.01 1.23
N THR A 67 4.75 -3.96 2.50
CA THR A 67 5.24 -2.95 3.45
C THR A 67 5.60 -3.59 4.79
N PRO A 68 6.64 -3.11 5.48
CA PRO A 68 6.84 -3.34 6.91
C PRO A 68 5.56 -2.97 7.68
N CYS A 69 5.19 -3.75 8.69
CA CYS A 69 3.91 -3.59 9.37
C CYS A 69 4.04 -3.71 10.90
N TYR A 70 3.37 -2.80 11.62
CA TYR A 70 3.20 -2.87 13.07
C TYR A 70 2.51 -4.19 13.48
N PRO A 71 2.99 -4.92 14.50
CA PRO A 71 3.95 -4.50 15.54
C PRO A 71 5.42 -4.88 15.29
N ALA A 72 5.78 -5.33 14.09
CA ALA A 72 7.14 -5.77 13.83
C ALA A 72 8.15 -4.62 13.97
N LYS A 73 9.30 -4.88 14.59
CA LYS A 73 10.34 -3.85 14.82
C LYS A 73 10.78 -3.16 13.54
N VAL A 74 10.85 -3.90 12.43
CA VAL A 74 11.22 -3.37 11.10
C VAL A 74 10.31 -2.23 10.64
N ALA A 75 9.07 -2.15 11.12
CA ALA A 75 8.20 -1.03 10.82
C ALA A 75 8.73 0.31 11.35
N PHE A 76 9.55 0.30 12.41
CA PHE A 76 10.08 1.49 13.09
C PHE A 76 11.60 1.67 13.00
N GLN A 77 12.33 0.63 12.57
CA GLN A 77 13.79 0.63 12.62
C GLN A 77 14.42 1.61 11.64
N ASP A 78 13.82 1.76 10.46
CA ASP A 78 14.30 2.67 9.44
C ASP A 78 13.84 4.11 9.79
N PRO A 79 14.77 5.08 9.93
CA PRO A 79 14.43 6.46 10.28
C PRO A 79 13.64 7.20 9.20
N THR A 80 13.51 6.64 7.99
CA THR A 80 12.74 7.21 6.88
C THR A 80 11.31 6.68 6.83
N HIS A 81 10.93 5.72 7.69
CA HIS A 81 9.54 5.29 7.83
C HIS A 81 8.73 6.37 8.56
N VAL A 82 8.02 7.17 7.78
CA VAL A 82 7.18 8.27 8.27
C VAL A 82 5.70 7.90 8.31
N ASN A 83 5.35 6.71 7.80
CA ASN A 83 3.98 6.21 7.72
C ASN A 83 3.90 4.75 8.18
N ILE A 84 3.85 4.56 9.50
CA ILE A 84 3.82 3.22 10.12
C ILE A 84 2.48 2.52 9.86
N LEU A 85 2.44 1.55 8.96
CA LEU A 85 1.19 0.83 8.62
C LEU A 85 0.89 -0.30 9.61
N THR A 86 -0.40 -0.57 9.79
CA THR A 86 -0.94 -1.72 10.54
C THR A 86 -1.65 -2.69 9.59
N ASP A 87 -1.93 -3.89 10.07
CA ASP A 87 -2.70 -4.91 9.34
C ASP A 87 -4.12 -4.46 9.00
N THR A 88 -4.66 -3.46 9.71
CA THR A 88 -5.98 -2.85 9.45
C THR A 88 -5.94 -1.59 8.61
N THR A 89 -4.76 -1.04 8.29
CA THR A 89 -4.68 0.24 7.56
C THR A 89 -5.29 0.14 6.16
N HIS A 90 -5.30 -1.04 5.55
CA HIS A 90 -5.92 -1.25 4.24
C HIS A 90 -7.43 -0.93 4.21
N HIS A 91 -8.15 -1.03 5.34
CA HIS A 91 -9.58 -0.70 5.43
C HIS A 91 -9.91 0.77 5.09
N TYR A 92 -8.91 1.64 5.08
CA TYR A 92 -9.08 3.02 4.60
C TYR A 92 -9.27 3.10 3.08
N PHE A 93 -8.85 2.09 2.34
CA PHE A 93 -8.89 2.09 0.87
C PHE A 93 -9.79 1.00 0.29
N THR A 94 -10.12 -0.02 1.08
CA THR A 94 -10.85 -1.21 0.61
C THR A 94 -12.25 -1.33 1.18
N GLY A 95 -13.15 -1.98 0.43
CA GLY A 95 -14.52 -2.30 0.86
C GLY A 95 -15.57 -1.34 0.29
N ALA A 96 -16.85 -1.61 0.55
CA ALA A 96 -17.95 -0.80 -0.01
C ALA A 96 -17.96 0.65 0.51
N GLN A 97 -17.48 0.86 1.74
CA GLN A 97 -17.35 2.17 2.36
C GLN A 97 -15.95 2.32 2.97
N PRO A 98 -14.91 2.59 2.16
CA PRO A 98 -13.56 2.76 2.66
C PRO A 98 -13.49 3.91 3.65
N LEU A 99 -12.80 3.71 4.78
CA LEU A 99 -12.69 4.73 5.83
C LEU A 99 -11.98 5.99 5.35
N GLY A 100 -11.10 5.87 4.35
CA GLY A 100 -10.35 6.96 3.75
C GLY A 100 -11.21 8.05 3.09
N LYS A 101 -12.49 7.76 2.80
CA LYS A 101 -13.42 8.75 2.22
C LYS A 101 -13.50 10.03 3.05
N MET A 102 -13.46 9.92 4.39
CA MET A 102 -13.48 11.10 5.26
C MET A 102 -12.23 11.97 5.15
N TYR A 103 -11.15 11.46 4.55
CA TYR A 103 -9.88 12.16 4.35
C TYR A 103 -9.63 12.56 2.89
N GLY A 104 -10.62 12.38 2.01
CA GLY A 104 -10.54 12.74 0.59
C GLY A 104 -10.17 11.58 -0.36
N PHE A 105 -10.17 10.33 0.10
CA PHE A 105 -10.06 9.18 -0.81
C PHE A 105 -11.33 9.06 -1.66
N ALA A 106 -11.20 9.17 -2.98
CA ALA A 106 -12.29 9.08 -3.95
C ALA A 106 -12.38 7.71 -4.62
N GLY A 107 -11.35 6.88 -4.51
CA GLY A 107 -11.30 5.55 -5.12
C GLY A 107 -12.11 4.49 -4.36
N SER A 108 -12.09 3.28 -4.91
CA SER A 108 -12.61 2.08 -4.25
C SER A 108 -11.77 0.87 -4.67
N PHE A 109 -11.30 0.11 -3.68
CA PHE A 109 -10.60 -1.15 -3.92
C PHE A 109 -11.35 -2.33 -3.30
N ARG A 110 -11.29 -3.47 -3.98
CA ARG A 110 -11.61 -4.78 -3.38
C ARG A 110 -10.32 -5.43 -2.90
N ALA A 111 -10.22 -5.75 -1.62
CA ALA A 111 -9.11 -6.53 -1.10
C ALA A 111 -9.25 -7.98 -1.57
N ILE A 112 -8.24 -8.47 -2.29
CA ILE A 112 -8.20 -9.85 -2.77
C ILE A 112 -7.31 -10.65 -1.83
N LYS A 113 -6.19 -10.06 -1.40
CA LYS A 113 -5.42 -10.49 -0.23
C LYS A 113 -5.03 -9.29 0.63
N ALA A 114 -5.04 -9.51 1.94
CA ALA A 114 -4.57 -8.59 2.97
C ALA A 114 -4.04 -9.44 4.12
N GLU A 115 -2.77 -9.85 4.06
CA GLU A 115 -2.23 -10.85 4.98
C GLU A 115 -0.78 -10.63 5.37
N TRP A 116 -0.45 -11.14 6.56
CA TRP A 116 0.91 -11.17 7.08
C TRP A 116 1.79 -12.14 6.27
N THR A 117 3.02 -11.71 5.97
CA THR A 117 3.97 -12.48 5.16
C THR A 117 5.43 -12.20 5.53
N ILE A 118 6.35 -12.82 4.79
CA ILE A 118 7.78 -12.49 4.78
C ILE A 118 8.18 -12.06 3.37
N PRO A 119 9.06 -11.05 3.21
CA PRO A 119 9.34 -10.47 1.91
C PRO A 119 9.81 -11.47 0.88
N GLU A 120 10.69 -12.38 1.28
CA GLU A 120 11.36 -13.32 0.38
C GLU A 120 10.40 -14.30 -0.29
N LEU A 121 9.17 -14.43 0.24
CA LEU A 121 8.15 -15.32 -0.31
C LEU A 121 7.23 -14.65 -1.33
N VAL A 122 7.13 -13.33 -1.33
CA VAL A 122 6.07 -12.60 -2.06
C VAL A 122 6.59 -11.44 -2.92
N GLN A 123 7.88 -11.44 -3.26
CA GLN A 123 8.42 -10.49 -4.24
C GLN A 123 7.81 -10.68 -5.64
N THR A 124 7.29 -11.87 -5.94
CA THR A 124 6.54 -12.15 -7.16
C THR A 124 5.15 -12.62 -6.76
N ALA A 125 4.12 -12.17 -7.49
CA ALA A 125 2.72 -12.51 -7.24
C ALA A 125 2.37 -13.98 -7.58
N THR A 126 3.34 -14.89 -7.51
CA THR A 126 3.17 -16.32 -7.73
C THR A 126 2.63 -17.01 -6.48
N GLU A 127 1.87 -18.08 -6.67
CA GLU A 127 1.45 -18.91 -5.55
C GLU A 127 2.63 -19.54 -4.82
N LEU A 128 2.53 -19.60 -3.48
CA LEU A 128 3.54 -20.23 -2.65
C LEU A 128 3.53 -21.74 -2.87
N SER A 129 4.70 -22.33 -3.07
CA SER A 129 4.86 -23.77 -2.95
C SER A 129 4.54 -24.24 -1.53
N TRP A 130 4.16 -25.50 -1.37
CA TRP A 130 3.88 -26.08 -0.04
C TRP A 130 5.05 -25.93 0.95
N ARG A 131 6.31 -25.92 0.46
CA ARG A 131 7.50 -25.70 1.29
C ARG A 131 7.55 -24.27 1.84
N GLN A 132 7.25 -23.29 1.00
CA GLN A 132 7.18 -21.88 1.36
C GLN A 132 6.02 -21.64 2.34
N GLU A 133 4.86 -22.26 2.09
CA GLU A 133 3.70 -22.19 2.98
C GLU A 133 4.00 -22.77 4.37
N MET A 134 4.68 -23.92 4.42
CA MET A 134 5.15 -24.53 5.67
C MET A 134 6.13 -23.62 6.42
N SER A 135 7.08 -22.99 5.71
CA SER A 135 8.02 -22.02 6.29
C SER A 135 7.28 -20.81 6.87
N ARG A 136 6.35 -20.23 6.10
CA ARG A 136 5.48 -19.11 6.52
C ARG A 136 4.73 -19.47 7.80
N LYS A 137 4.04 -20.60 7.85
CA LYS A 137 3.31 -21.08 9.03
C LYS A 137 4.21 -21.26 10.25
N ARG A 138 5.42 -21.79 10.07
CA ARG A 138 6.40 -21.95 11.17
C ARG A 138 6.86 -20.60 11.73
N ARG A 139 7.11 -19.61 10.87
CA ARG A 139 7.48 -18.25 11.28
C ARG A 139 6.31 -17.49 11.91
N ALA A 140 5.10 -17.66 11.37
CA ALA A 140 3.87 -17.13 11.96
C ALA A 140 3.69 -17.57 13.41
N LYS A 141 3.88 -18.88 13.70
CA LYS A 141 3.83 -19.42 15.07
C LYS A 141 4.87 -18.81 16.03
N ARG A 142 5.93 -18.21 15.50
CA ARG A 142 7.00 -17.54 16.26
C ARG A 142 6.84 -16.03 16.30
N GLY A 143 5.76 -15.47 15.74
CA GLY A 143 5.57 -14.02 15.63
C GLY A 143 6.61 -13.34 14.73
N ALA A 144 7.19 -14.07 13.77
CA ALA A 144 8.27 -13.59 12.91
C ALA A 144 7.80 -13.14 11.52
N LEU A 145 6.49 -12.92 11.34
CA LEU A 145 5.97 -12.23 10.14
C LEU A 145 6.09 -10.73 10.39
N SER A 146 6.74 -10.03 9.46
CA SER A 146 7.13 -8.64 9.65
C SER A 146 6.58 -7.69 8.59
N TYR A 147 5.99 -8.26 7.55
CA TYR A 147 5.44 -7.54 6.41
C TYR A 147 3.98 -7.86 6.22
N PHE A 148 3.27 -6.94 5.60
CA PHE A 148 1.87 -7.11 5.26
C PHE A 148 1.70 -6.90 3.76
N LEU A 149 1.06 -7.88 3.12
CA LEU A 149 0.78 -7.87 1.69
C LEU A 149 -0.59 -7.25 1.45
N TRP A 150 -0.64 -6.28 0.54
CA TRP A 150 -1.84 -5.74 -0.06
C TRP A 150 -1.92 -6.22 -1.50
N ASP A 151 -2.99 -6.95 -1.84
CA ASP A 151 -3.29 -7.31 -3.22
C ASP A 151 -4.74 -6.91 -3.50
N PHE A 152 -4.90 -5.78 -4.16
CA PHE A 152 -6.18 -5.11 -4.35
C PHE A 152 -6.57 -5.05 -5.81
N GLU A 153 -7.87 -4.99 -6.04
CA GLU A 153 -8.47 -4.76 -7.36
C GLU A 153 -9.21 -3.43 -7.37
N ALA A 154 -8.92 -2.57 -8.36
CA ALA A 154 -9.57 -1.29 -8.53
C ALA A 154 -11.04 -1.46 -8.98
N GLN A 155 -11.97 -0.92 -8.21
CA GLN A 155 -13.39 -0.84 -8.55
C GLN A 155 -13.70 0.56 -9.08
N LYS A 156 -14.23 0.65 -10.31
CA LYS A 156 -14.53 1.90 -11.00
C LYS A 156 -15.95 1.87 -11.54
#